data_AF-A0A9P5YYY8-F1
#
_entry.id   AF-A0A9P5YYY8-F1
#
_cell.length_a   1.000
_cell.length_b   1.000
_cell.length_c   1.000
_cell.angle_alpha   90.00
_cell.angle_beta   90.00
_cell.angle_gamma   90.00
#
_symmetry.space_group_name_H-M   'P 1'
#
loop_
_entity.id
_entity.type
_entity.pdbx_description
1 polymer ?
#
loop_
_entity_poly.entity_id
_entity_poly.type
_entity_poly.pdbx_seq_one_letter_code
_entity_poly.pdbx_strand_id
1 'polypeptide(L)'
;MAITHLCRTCSKTFTTPNGLKCHAGAKHPNSPVKKGRNFKCPFCQRMFKSPSGIAQHIESGYHKVTRHQVTAAVHNMRIIPNISVKRITGPVQPSTTRTTYIATAASLHGNKYKCSLCKREFNTLGGLNSHLNSAAHDDKEFRCPKCKREFTLVSGFVQHLECQACGLTKPAEINGYFRNLTGRFSRLLTM
;
A
#
# COMPACT_ATOMS: atom_id res chain seq x y z
N MET A 1 30.13 -16.33 0.29
CA MET A 1 29.89 -14.87 0.35
C MET A 1 28.60 -14.56 -0.40
N ALA A 2 27.62 -13.92 0.22
CA ALA A 2 26.34 -13.62 -0.44
C ALA A 2 26.50 -12.45 -1.40
N ILE A 3 26.12 -12.61 -2.67
CA ILE A 3 26.16 -11.54 -3.67
C ILE A 3 25.14 -10.47 -3.26
N THR A 4 25.61 -9.27 -2.91
CA THR A 4 24.74 -8.12 -2.57
C THR A 4 24.65 -7.16 -3.74
N HIS A 5 23.44 -6.70 -4.05
CA HIS A 5 23.16 -5.75 -5.12
C HIS A 5 23.06 -4.32 -4.55
N LEU A 6 23.88 -3.39 -5.03
CA LEU A 6 23.97 -2.00 -4.53
C LEU A 6 23.18 -1.03 -5.42
N CYS A 7 22.40 -0.14 -4.82
CA CYS A 7 21.83 1.00 -5.53
C CYS A 7 22.85 2.11 -5.67
N ARG A 8 23.22 2.47 -6.92
CA ARG A 8 24.19 3.54 -7.20
C ARG A 8 23.70 4.96 -6.89
N THR A 9 22.38 5.15 -6.73
CA THR A 9 21.79 6.47 -6.46
C THR A 9 21.70 6.78 -4.96
N CYS A 10 21.55 5.77 -4.10
CA CYS A 10 21.41 5.99 -2.65
C CYS A 10 22.17 4.98 -1.78
N SER A 11 23.11 4.25 -2.38
CA SER A 11 24.03 3.30 -1.74
C SER A 11 23.41 2.22 -0.84
N LYS A 12 22.11 1.89 -1.05
CA LYS A 12 21.44 0.80 -0.32
C LYS A 12 21.78 -0.57 -0.90
N THR A 13 22.03 -1.54 -0.03
CA THR A 13 22.33 -2.93 -0.38
C THR A 13 21.07 -3.79 -0.34
N PHE A 14 20.98 -4.72 -1.28
CA PHE A 14 19.86 -5.63 -1.46
C PHE A 14 20.38 -7.06 -1.61
N THR A 15 19.66 -8.02 -1.05
CA THR A 15 20.00 -9.46 -1.12
C THR A 15 19.60 -10.10 -2.44
N THR A 16 18.81 -9.41 -3.28
CA THR A 16 18.35 -9.92 -4.58
C THR A 16 18.41 -8.83 -5.66
N PRO A 17 18.66 -9.21 -6.92
CA PRO A 17 18.72 -8.25 -8.03
C PRO A 17 17.35 -7.61 -8.31
N ASN A 18 16.26 -8.39 -8.13
CA ASN A 18 14.90 -7.88 -8.24
C ASN A 18 14.57 -6.87 -7.12
N GLY A 19 15.07 -7.08 -5.90
CA GLY A 19 14.95 -6.11 -4.82
C GLY A 19 15.56 -4.75 -5.18
N LEU A 20 16.76 -4.74 -5.77
CA LEU A 20 17.41 -3.52 -6.26
C LEU A 20 16.61 -2.87 -7.41
N LYS A 21 16.19 -3.66 -8.40
CA LYS A 21 15.43 -3.15 -9.56
C LYS A 21 14.11 -2.51 -9.13
N CYS A 22 13.42 -3.11 -8.16
CA CYS A 22 12.20 -2.55 -7.61
C CYS A 22 12.45 -1.29 -6.78
N HIS A 23 13.49 -1.29 -5.95
CA HIS A 23 13.91 -0.10 -5.22
C HIS A 23 14.19 1.06 -6.16
N ALA A 24 14.92 0.83 -7.25
CA ALA A 24 15.19 1.84 -8.26
C ALA A 24 13.90 2.33 -8.93
N GLY A 25 12.98 1.43 -9.30
CA GLY A 25 11.70 1.81 -9.89
C GLY A 25 10.79 2.62 -8.95
N ALA A 26 10.81 2.33 -7.64
CA ALA A 26 9.93 2.96 -6.65
C ALA A 26 10.53 4.23 -6.01
N LYS A 27 11.85 4.32 -5.87
CA LYS A 27 12.55 5.44 -5.20
C LYS A 27 13.29 6.35 -6.17
N HIS A 28 13.61 5.86 -7.37
CA HIS A 28 14.35 6.60 -8.40
C HIS A 28 13.57 6.58 -9.73
N PRO A 29 12.38 7.23 -9.80
CA PRO A 29 11.45 7.14 -10.93
C PRO A 29 11.98 7.68 -12.28
N ASN A 30 13.12 8.38 -12.26
CA ASN A 30 13.84 8.88 -13.44
C ASN A 30 14.91 7.90 -13.99
N SER A 31 14.99 6.68 -13.42
CA SER A 31 15.87 5.63 -13.93
C SER A 31 15.49 5.23 -15.38
N PRO A 32 16.45 4.92 -16.28
CA PRO A 32 16.23 4.70 -17.72
C PRO A 32 15.32 3.50 -18.07
N VAL A 33 14.79 2.77 -17.09
CA VAL A 33 13.82 1.70 -17.30
C VAL A 33 12.43 2.31 -17.55
N LYS A 34 12.18 2.78 -18.78
CA LYS A 34 10.85 3.21 -19.25
C LYS A 34 9.88 2.02 -19.26
N LYS A 35 9.21 1.74 -18.13
CA LYS A 35 8.02 0.87 -18.12
C LYS A 35 6.85 1.63 -18.75
N GLY A 36 6.24 1.05 -19.79
CA GLY A 36 5.01 1.55 -20.39
C GLY A 36 3.88 1.69 -19.36
N ARG A 37 2.97 2.65 -19.58
CA ARG A 37 1.76 2.81 -18.75
C ARG A 37 0.67 1.88 -19.29
N ASN A 38 0.71 0.62 -18.87
CA ASN A 38 -0.17 -0.42 -19.41
C ASN A 38 -1.43 -0.67 -18.55
N PHE A 39 -1.58 0.02 -17.42
CA PHE A 39 -2.65 -0.25 -16.47
C PHE A 39 -3.60 0.95 -16.39
N LYS A 40 -4.85 0.77 -16.82
CA LYS A 40 -5.90 1.80 -16.79
C LYS A 40 -6.67 1.72 -15.48
N CYS A 41 -6.99 2.88 -14.89
CA CYS A 41 -7.88 2.93 -13.73
C CYS A 41 -9.30 2.47 -14.12
N PRO A 42 -9.99 1.65 -13.30
CA PRO A 42 -11.39 1.29 -13.57
C PRO A 42 -12.35 2.48 -13.49
N PHE A 43 -12.02 3.50 -12.69
CA PHE A 43 -12.90 4.63 -12.39
C PHE A 43 -12.57 5.91 -13.17
N CYS A 44 -11.48 5.93 -13.94
CA CYS A 44 -11.13 7.06 -14.80
C CYS A 44 -10.19 6.68 -15.93
N GLN A 45 -9.91 7.63 -16.82
CA GLN A 45 -9.03 7.43 -17.97
C GLN A 45 -7.53 7.52 -17.63
N ARG A 46 -7.15 7.59 -16.35
CA ARG A 46 -5.72 7.65 -15.98
C ARG A 46 -5.03 6.31 -16.21
N MET A 47 -3.82 6.39 -16.73
CA MET A 47 -2.94 5.24 -16.97
C MET A 47 -1.75 5.24 -16.01
N PHE A 48 -1.39 4.06 -15.54
CA PHE A 48 -0.38 3.81 -14.53
C PHE A 48 0.68 2.85 -15.04
N LYS A 49 1.89 3.03 -14.51
CA LYS A 49 3.08 2.21 -14.84
C LYS A 49 3.08 0.86 -14.11
N SER A 50 2.29 0.74 -13.04
CA SER A 50 2.23 -0.44 -12.20
C SER A 50 0.87 -0.63 -11.52
N PRO A 51 0.50 -1.89 -11.22
CA PRO A 51 -0.49 -2.31 -10.24
C PRO A 51 -0.55 -1.50 -8.94
N SER A 52 0.57 -1.37 -8.24
CA SER A 52 0.66 -0.59 -7.00
C SER A 52 0.26 0.87 -7.20
N GLY A 53 0.57 1.45 -8.37
CA GLY A 53 0.19 2.82 -8.70
C GLY A 53 -1.31 3.03 -8.82
N ILE A 54 -2.04 2.04 -9.37
CA ILE A 54 -3.52 2.09 -9.38
C ILE A 54 -4.06 1.95 -7.96
N ALA A 55 -3.56 0.98 -7.19
CA ALA A 55 -4.01 0.76 -5.82
C ALA A 55 -3.83 2.05 -4.98
N GLN A 56 -2.66 2.69 -5.09
CA GLN A 56 -2.38 3.96 -4.42
C GLN A 56 -3.30 5.09 -4.90
N HIS A 57 -3.58 5.17 -6.21
CA HIS A 57 -4.50 6.15 -6.77
C HIS A 57 -5.92 5.98 -6.22
N ILE A 58 -6.41 4.74 -6.10
CA ILE A 58 -7.72 4.46 -5.53
C ILE A 58 -7.72 4.77 -4.02
N GLU A 59 -6.73 4.28 -3.27
CA GLU A 59 -6.60 4.49 -1.82
C GLU A 59 -6.43 5.98 -1.43
N SER A 60 -5.96 6.82 -2.36
CA SER A 60 -5.82 8.27 -2.15
C SER A 60 -7.15 9.01 -2.00
N GLY A 61 -8.29 8.36 -2.27
CA GLY A 61 -9.60 8.99 -2.16
C GLY A 61 -10.04 9.75 -3.41
N TYR A 62 -9.29 9.68 -4.52
CA TYR A 62 -9.60 10.41 -5.75
C TYR A 62 -11.00 10.09 -6.31
N HIS A 63 -11.49 8.87 -6.08
CA HIS A 63 -12.83 8.43 -6.51
C HIS A 63 -13.87 8.46 -5.41
N LYS A 64 -13.63 9.20 -4.31
CA LYS A 64 -14.39 9.08 -3.05
C LYS A 64 -14.38 7.66 -2.45
N VAL A 65 -13.57 6.76 -3.01
CA VAL A 65 -13.28 5.44 -2.49
C VAL A 65 -12.22 5.58 -1.41
N THR A 66 -12.56 5.21 -0.18
CA THR A 66 -11.60 5.29 0.93
C THR A 66 -10.74 4.03 0.98
N ARG A 67 -9.51 4.13 1.48
CA ARG A 67 -8.65 2.97 1.77
C ARG A 67 -9.36 1.87 2.56
N HIS A 68 -10.23 2.21 3.52
CA HIS A 68 -10.95 1.23 4.33
C HIS A 68 -11.98 0.45 3.51
N GLN A 69 -12.63 1.10 2.53
CA GLN A 69 -13.50 0.41 1.57
C GLN A 69 -12.69 -0.54 0.67
N VAL A 70 -11.48 -0.13 0.26
CA VAL A 70 -10.56 -1.01 -0.48
C VAL A 70 -10.16 -2.21 0.37
N THR A 71 -9.75 -1.99 1.62
CA THR A 71 -9.37 -3.05 2.56
C THR A 71 -10.55 -4.00 2.83
N ALA A 72 -11.74 -3.48 3.13
CA ALA A 72 -12.95 -4.28 3.32
C ALA A 72 -13.31 -5.10 2.07
N ALA A 73 -13.19 -4.52 0.87
CA ALA A 73 -13.37 -5.26 -0.38
C ALA A 73 -12.35 -6.41 -0.50
N VAL A 74 -11.08 -6.18 -0.15
CA VAL A 74 -10.05 -7.24 -0.14
C VAL A 74 -10.36 -8.34 0.88
N HIS A 75 -10.83 -8.02 2.08
CA HIS A 75 -11.23 -9.02 3.09
C HIS A 75 -12.32 -9.96 2.57
N ASN A 76 -13.31 -9.41 1.85
CA ASN A 76 -14.42 -10.17 1.30
C ASN A 76 -14.02 -11.05 0.10
N MET A 77 -12.85 -10.83 -0.52
CA MET A 77 -12.45 -11.54 -1.72
C MET A 77 -11.81 -12.93 -1.48
N ARG A 78 -11.52 -13.34 -0.22
CA ARG A 78 -10.94 -14.68 0.13
C ARG A 78 -9.80 -15.15 -0.81
N ILE A 79 -8.91 -14.26 -1.23
CA ILE A 79 -7.95 -14.58 -2.30
C ILE A 79 -6.76 -15.41 -1.79
N ILE A 80 -6.43 -16.49 -2.51
CA ILE A 80 -5.24 -17.34 -2.36
C ILE A 80 -4.06 -16.71 -3.14
N PRO A 81 -2.81 -16.70 -2.63
CA PRO A 81 -2.33 -17.32 -1.40
C PRO A 81 -2.78 -16.51 -0.19
N ASN A 82 -3.20 -17.21 0.87
CA ASN A 82 -3.76 -16.65 2.10
C ASN A 82 -2.90 -15.49 2.62
N ILE A 83 -3.26 -14.26 2.23
CA ILE A 83 -2.72 -13.04 2.81
C ILE A 83 -3.19 -13.11 4.25
N SER A 84 -2.25 -13.29 5.17
CA SER A 84 -2.58 -13.32 6.59
C SER A 84 -2.91 -11.91 7.03
N VAL A 85 -4.15 -11.50 6.80
CA VAL A 85 -4.86 -10.63 7.75
C VAL A 85 -4.73 -11.33 9.09
N LYS A 86 -4.20 -10.70 10.14
CA LYS A 86 -3.94 -11.31 11.45
C LYS A 86 -5.00 -12.39 11.78
N ARG A 87 -4.67 -13.65 11.49
CA ARG A 87 -5.46 -14.84 11.82
C ARG A 87 -4.74 -15.46 12.99
N ILE A 88 -5.16 -15.12 14.19
CA ILE A 88 -4.83 -15.89 15.37
C ILE A 88 -6.17 -16.05 16.08
N THR A 89 -6.87 -17.15 15.74
CA THR A 89 -8.01 -17.70 16.49
C THR A 89 -9.11 -16.72 16.92
N GLY A 90 -10.10 -16.47 16.06
CA GLY A 90 -11.33 -15.78 16.47
C GLY A 90 -12.36 -15.62 15.33
N PRO A 91 -13.67 -15.51 15.65
CA PRO A 91 -14.70 -15.14 14.69
C PRO A 91 -14.41 -13.76 14.10
N VAL A 92 -14.66 -13.62 12.79
CA VAL A 92 -14.50 -12.38 12.03
C VAL A 92 -15.40 -11.29 12.62
N GLN A 93 -14.83 -10.28 13.26
CA GLN A 93 -15.45 -8.97 13.31
C GLN A 93 -14.65 -8.05 12.38
N PRO A 94 -15.21 -7.61 11.24
CA PRO A 94 -14.61 -6.52 10.52
C PRO A 94 -14.60 -5.33 11.48
N SER A 95 -13.42 -4.76 11.73
CA SER A 95 -13.23 -3.51 12.47
C SER A 95 -13.88 -2.37 11.66
N THR A 96 -15.21 -2.36 11.69
CA THR A 96 -16.11 -1.43 11.01
C THR A 96 -16.22 -0.11 11.77
N THR A 97 -15.69 -0.04 12.98
CA THR A 97 -15.65 1.19 13.78
C THR A 97 -14.60 2.13 13.23
N ARG A 98 -15.01 2.90 12.20
CA ARG A 98 -14.22 3.98 11.61
C ARG A 98 -13.95 5.05 12.66
N THR A 99 -12.81 4.96 13.34
CA THR A 99 -12.35 6.02 14.22
C THR A 99 -11.74 7.12 13.36
N THR A 100 -12.55 8.09 12.96
CA THR A 100 -12.08 9.31 12.31
C THR A 100 -11.52 10.25 13.36
N TYR A 101 -10.22 10.51 13.30
CA TYR A 101 -9.57 11.48 14.16
C TYR A 101 -9.64 12.86 13.50
N ILE A 102 -10.14 13.85 14.24
CA ILE A 102 -10.18 15.25 13.82
C ILE A 102 -9.28 16.03 14.78
N ALA A 103 -8.22 16.65 14.25
CA ALA A 103 -7.43 17.60 15.01
C ALA A 103 -8.11 18.97 15.00
N THR A 104 -8.12 19.60 16.16
CA THR A 104 -8.58 20.98 16.38
C THR A 104 -7.40 21.84 16.85
N ALA A 105 -7.62 23.15 17.04
CA ALA A 105 -6.60 24.05 17.59
C ALA A 105 -6.04 23.59 18.95
N ALA A 106 -6.77 22.75 19.69
CA ALA A 106 -6.32 22.15 20.94
C ALA A 106 -5.11 21.22 20.79
N SER A 107 -4.80 20.75 19.57
CA SER A 107 -3.59 19.97 19.29
C SER A 107 -2.32 20.82 19.12
N LEU A 108 -2.42 22.14 19.27
CA LEU A 108 -1.29 23.07 19.22
C LEU A 108 -0.46 22.96 20.50
N HIS A 109 0.81 22.62 20.36
CA HIS A 109 1.80 22.60 21.43
C HIS A 109 2.96 23.54 21.03
N GLY A 110 3.00 24.72 21.64
CA GLY A 110 3.91 25.79 21.23
C GLY A 110 3.54 26.31 19.83
N ASN A 111 4.46 26.22 18.88
CA ASN A 111 4.27 26.67 17.49
C ASN A 111 3.98 25.53 16.50
N LYS A 112 3.70 24.31 16.99
CA LYS A 112 3.46 23.13 16.15
C LYS A 112 2.26 22.33 16.62
N TYR A 113 1.63 21.61 15.70
CA TYR A 113 0.54 20.68 15.95
C TYR A 113 1.07 19.29 16.22
N LYS A 114 0.72 18.68 17.36
CA LYS A 114 1.24 17.38 17.78
C LYS A 114 0.19 16.30 17.66
N CYS A 115 0.54 15.17 17.04
CA CYS A 115 -0.31 13.99 16.99
C CYS A 115 -0.34 13.28 18.35
N SER A 116 -1.50 13.12 18.97
CA SER A 116 -1.64 12.44 20.27
C SER A 116 -1.32 10.95 20.20
N LEU A 117 -1.43 10.32 19.03
CA LEU A 117 -1.23 8.88 18.84
C LEU A 117 0.24 8.49 18.64
N CYS A 118 1.03 9.28 17.91
CA CYS A 118 2.44 8.98 17.64
C CYS A 118 3.43 10.10 18.02
N LYS A 119 2.95 11.17 18.65
CA LYS A 119 3.73 12.33 19.12
C LYS A 119 4.46 13.10 18.02
N ARG A 120 4.18 12.82 16.75
CA ARG A 120 4.77 13.52 15.59
C ARG A 120 4.25 14.95 15.47
N GLU A 121 5.12 15.87 15.11
CA GLU A 121 4.81 17.29 15.01
C GLU A 121 4.60 17.74 13.56
N PHE A 122 3.70 18.70 13.37
CA PHE A 122 3.33 19.29 12.09
C PHE A 122 3.26 20.81 12.22
N ASN A 123 3.68 21.52 11.18
CA ASN A 123 3.67 22.99 11.20
C ASN A 123 2.27 23.58 10.94
N THR A 124 1.31 22.75 10.49
CA THR A 124 -0.05 23.20 10.13
C THR A 124 -1.11 22.23 10.63
N LEU A 125 -2.30 22.77 10.98
CA LEU A 125 -3.45 21.98 11.39
C LEU A 125 -3.91 21.03 10.27
N GLY A 126 -3.92 21.50 9.02
CA GLY A 126 -4.23 20.68 7.85
C GLY A 126 -3.25 19.53 7.66
N GLY A 127 -1.96 19.74 7.98
CA GLY A 127 -0.94 18.69 7.96
C GLY A 127 -1.20 17.61 9.01
N LEU A 128 -1.55 18.01 10.25
CA LEU A 128 -1.94 17.07 11.30
C LEU A 128 -3.22 16.30 10.94
N ASN A 129 -4.25 16.99 10.44
CA ASN A 129 -5.49 16.35 9.99
C ASN A 129 -5.24 15.35 8.85
N SER A 130 -4.40 15.69 7.88
CA SER A 130 -4.02 14.78 6.80
C SER A 130 -3.27 13.55 7.33
N HIS A 131 -2.38 13.73 8.32
CA HIS A 131 -1.68 12.64 8.97
C HIS A 131 -2.62 11.72 9.76
N LEU A 132 -3.55 12.28 10.52
CA LEU A 132 -4.55 11.54 11.30
C LEU A 132 -5.49 10.71 10.40
N ASN A 133 -5.79 11.21 9.20
CA ASN A 133 -6.57 10.49 8.18
C ASN A 133 -5.70 9.59 7.28
N SER A 134 -4.39 9.51 7.52
CA SER A 134 -3.46 8.66 6.76
C SER A 134 -3.28 7.28 7.39
N ALA A 135 -2.58 6.37 6.70
CA ALA A 135 -2.32 5.00 7.16
C ALA A 135 -1.26 4.88 8.25
N ALA A 136 -0.93 6.00 8.89
CA ALA A 136 0.01 6.05 10.01
C ALA A 136 -0.52 5.32 11.25
N HIS A 137 -1.84 5.29 11.45
CA HIS A 137 -2.48 4.70 12.63
C HIS A 137 -3.39 3.52 12.32
N ASP A 138 -3.36 3.04 11.08
CA ASP A 138 -4.12 1.86 10.69
C ASP A 138 -3.42 0.60 11.19
N ASP A 139 -4.22 -0.42 11.49
CA ASP A 139 -3.71 -1.75 11.75
C ASP A 139 -2.96 -2.30 10.53
N LYS A 140 -1.92 -3.09 10.80
CA LYS A 140 -1.18 -3.80 9.75
C LYS A 140 -1.94 -5.05 9.35
N GLU A 141 -2.94 -4.85 8.49
CA GLU A 141 -3.88 -5.91 8.11
C GLU A 141 -3.38 -6.83 6.99
N PHE A 142 -2.24 -6.54 6.35
CA PHE A 142 -1.74 -7.37 5.26
C PHE A 142 -0.39 -7.98 5.60
N ARG A 143 -0.35 -9.29 5.88
CA ARG A 143 0.92 -10.00 6.11
C ARG A 143 1.26 -10.94 4.97
N CYS A 144 2.49 -10.79 4.50
CA CYS A 144 3.10 -11.69 3.54
C CYS A 144 3.37 -13.07 4.20
N PRO A 145 2.83 -14.19 3.66
CA PRO A 145 2.96 -15.50 4.31
C PRO A 145 4.39 -16.05 4.31
N LYS A 146 5.25 -15.64 3.37
CA LYS A 146 6.63 -16.16 3.25
C LYS A 146 7.64 -15.35 4.05
N CYS A 147 7.71 -14.04 3.85
CA CYS A 147 8.67 -13.20 4.56
C CYS A 147 8.08 -12.58 5.84
N LYS A 148 6.81 -12.88 6.17
CA LYS A 148 6.11 -12.44 7.39
C LYS A 148 6.00 -10.93 7.56
N ARG A 149 6.37 -10.16 6.53
CA ARG A 149 6.34 -8.69 6.51
C ARG A 149 4.90 -8.21 6.44
N GLU A 150 4.61 -7.18 7.24
CA GLU A 150 3.27 -6.65 7.43
C GLU A 150 3.14 -5.26 6.79
N PHE A 151 1.95 -4.97 6.28
CA PHE A 151 1.61 -3.74 5.57
C PHE A 151 0.25 -3.24 6.05
N THR A 152 0.10 -1.92 6.15
CA THR A 152 -1.18 -1.25 6.48
C THR A 152 -2.03 -0.98 5.24
N LEU A 153 -1.38 -0.81 4.08
CA LEU A 153 -2.04 -0.46 2.81
C LEU A 153 -1.97 -1.61 1.80
N VAL A 154 -3.00 -1.72 0.97
CA VAL A 154 -3.05 -2.67 -0.15
C VAL A 154 -2.00 -2.29 -1.17
N SER A 155 -1.82 -1.00 -1.50
CA SER A 155 -0.76 -0.55 -2.41
C SER A 155 0.64 -0.96 -1.94
N GLY A 156 0.91 -0.87 -0.63
CA GLY A 156 2.18 -1.28 -0.03
C GLY A 156 2.43 -2.78 -0.16
N PHE A 157 1.39 -3.59 0.07
CA PHE A 157 1.47 -5.04 -0.11
C PHE A 157 1.61 -5.44 -1.58
N VAL A 158 0.87 -4.81 -2.49
CA VAL A 158 0.99 -5.04 -3.94
C VAL A 158 2.39 -4.69 -4.42
N GLN A 159 2.92 -3.54 -3.99
CA GLN A 159 4.29 -3.14 -4.32
C GLN A 159 5.30 -4.18 -3.84
N HIS A 160 5.11 -4.76 -2.65
CA HIS A 160 5.95 -5.82 -2.13
C HIS A 160 5.94 -7.07 -3.01
N LEU A 161 4.76 -7.52 -3.47
CA LEU A 161 4.63 -8.66 -4.36
C LEU A 161 5.26 -8.38 -5.74
N GLU A 162 5.05 -7.18 -6.29
CA GLU A 162 5.65 -6.76 -7.57
C GLU A 162 7.19 -6.75 -7.52
N CYS A 163 7.78 -6.45 -6.36
CA CYS A 163 9.22 -6.47 -6.20
C CYS A 163 9.83 -7.87 -6.25
N GLN A 164 9.03 -8.93 -6.03
CA GLN A 164 9.48 -10.33 -5.98
C GLN A 164 10.64 -10.61 -5.01
N ALA A 165 10.98 -9.64 -4.15
CA ALA A 165 12.13 -9.73 -3.24
C ALA A 165 11.94 -10.81 -2.16
N CYS A 166 10.70 -11.24 -1.91
CA CYS A 166 10.38 -12.37 -1.04
C CYS A 166 10.31 -13.71 -1.78
N GLY A 167 10.25 -13.73 -3.11
CA GLY A 167 10.16 -14.94 -3.94
C GLY A 167 8.89 -15.77 -3.72
N LEU A 168 7.76 -15.14 -3.36
CA LEU A 168 6.49 -15.84 -3.08
C LEU A 168 5.80 -16.39 -4.32
N THR A 169 5.95 -15.74 -5.47
CA THR A 169 5.15 -16.02 -6.67
C THR A 169 5.94 -15.70 -7.93
N LYS A 170 5.72 -16.47 -9.00
CA LYS A 170 6.34 -16.25 -10.32
C LYS A 170 5.72 -15.01 -11.00
N PRO A 171 6.44 -14.32 -11.92
CA PRO A 171 5.97 -13.08 -12.56
C PRO A 171 4.61 -13.17 -13.27
N ALA A 172 4.30 -14.31 -13.90
CA ALA A 172 3.05 -14.53 -14.62
C ALA A 172 1.84 -14.64 -13.68
N GLU A 173 2.02 -15.30 -12.53
CA GLU A 173 0.97 -15.49 -11.52
C GLU A 173 0.62 -14.19 -10.80
N ILE A 174 1.60 -13.29 -10.58
CA ILE A 174 1.37 -11.96 -9.97
C ILE A 174 0.50 -11.09 -10.88
N ASN A 175 0.79 -11.06 -12.18
CA ASN A 175 -0.01 -10.29 -13.14
C ASN A 175 -1.43 -10.89 -13.30
N GLY A 176 -1.57 -12.22 -13.25
CA GLY A 176 -2.87 -12.91 -13.28
C GLY A 176 -3.70 -12.64 -12.02
N TYR A 177 -3.10 -12.80 -10.84
CA TYR A 177 -3.69 -12.44 -9.55
C TYR A 177 -4.11 -10.97 -9.54
N PHE A 178 -3.22 -10.08 -9.99
CA PHE A 178 -3.50 -8.66 -9.96
C PHE A 178 -4.57 -8.26 -10.96
N ARG A 179 -4.59 -8.82 -12.18
CA ARG A 179 -5.70 -8.65 -13.13
C ARG A 179 -7.02 -9.15 -12.54
N ASN A 180 -7.01 -10.24 -11.76
CA ASN A 180 -8.18 -10.71 -11.05
C ASN A 180 -8.61 -9.73 -9.95
N LEU A 181 -7.66 -9.23 -9.16
CA LEU A 181 -7.89 -8.23 -8.11
C LEU A 181 -8.43 -6.92 -8.69
N THR A 182 -7.80 -6.33 -9.71
CA THR A 182 -8.28 -5.10 -10.38
C THR A 182 -9.58 -5.33 -11.14
N GLY A 183 -9.75 -6.48 -11.79
CA GLY A 183 -11.00 -6.85 -12.46
C GLY A 183 -12.17 -7.04 -11.49
N ARG A 184 -11.95 -7.64 -10.31
CA ARG A 184 -12.98 -7.78 -9.28
C ARG A 184 -13.25 -6.48 -8.53
N PHE A 185 -12.25 -5.63 -8.30
CA PHE A 185 -12.48 -4.26 -7.85
C PHE A 185 -13.38 -3.49 -8.81
N SER A 186 -13.18 -3.65 -10.12
CA SER A 186 -14.07 -3.06 -11.12
C SER A 186 -15.50 -3.59 -11.04
N ARG A 187 -15.72 -4.86 -10.66
CA ARG A 187 -17.06 -5.47 -10.57
C ARG A 187 -17.79 -5.18 -9.26
N LEU A 188 -17.06 -5.10 -8.14
CA LEU A 188 -17.64 -4.83 -6.82
C LEU A 188 -18.11 -3.38 -6.64
N LEU A 189 -17.71 -2.47 -7.54
CA LEU A 189 -17.95 -1.03 -7.42
C LEU A 189 -18.71 -0.47 -8.64
N THR A 190 -19.28 -1.36 -9.46
CA THR A 190 -20.22 -1.08 -10.57
C THR A 190 -21.64 -1.60 -10.28
N MET A 191 -21.91 -2.05 -9.06
CA MET A 191 -23.25 -2.24 -8.49
C MET A 191 -23.53 -1.04 -7.58
#